data_AF-A0A382Y6J6-F1
#
_entry.id   AF-A0A382Y6J6-F1
#
_cell.length_a   1.000
_cell.length_b   1.000
_cell.length_c   1.000
_cell.angle_alpha   90.00
_cell.angle_beta   90.00
_cell.angle_gamma   90.00
#
_symmetry.space_group_name_H-M   'P 1'
#
loop_
_entity.id
_entity.type
_entity.pdbx_description
1 polymer ?
#
loop_
_entity_poly.entity_id
_entity_poly.type
_entity_poly.pdbx_seq_one_letter_code
_entity_poly.pdbx_strand_id
1 'polypeptide(L)'
;WPPFYLLTILVGSAYGSLGEARGKFLIPYSIFSIATILFLHYDADYDSASKGGLVTNRGFDDGKALLLLIGGLGYGVISFLLSNKYYKDAEEYRINYFQNTLINTAVIGFIGMIFILDPPGESTDDYFWNSEGLLGAGVKPAAWGGLVLNLIFASAALVVGFGIGIALAFGRRSNLPVFWVPSVGVIEVIRSGPLVAWLFFAQILVPDLLDPVWEADIASRVILVLSLFFGCYLAEVLRGGLQAVPHGQYEAATALGLSPIQTKLQ
;
A
#
# COMPACT_ATOMS: atom_id res chain seq x y z
N TRP A 1 -4.23 0.16 13.71
CA TRP A 1 -3.51 1.38 14.14
C TRP A 1 -2.10 1.53 13.58
N PRO A 2 -1.19 0.52 13.61
CA PRO A 2 0.16 0.68 13.05
C PRO A 2 0.24 1.21 11.60
N PRO A 3 -0.64 0.78 10.65
CA PRO A 3 -0.65 1.34 9.30
C PRO A 3 -0.92 2.85 9.28
N PHE A 4 -1.81 3.32 10.15
CA PHE A 4 -2.16 4.73 10.27
C PHE A 4 -0.95 5.56 10.75
N TYR A 5 -0.22 5.09 11.77
CA TYR A 5 0.98 5.77 12.27
C TYR A 5 2.10 5.82 11.22
N LEU A 6 2.32 4.72 10.51
CA LEU A 6 3.33 4.68 9.45
C LEU A 6 2.97 5.68 8.35
N LEU A 7 1.70 5.72 7.93
CA LEU A 7 1.21 6.66 6.93
C LEU A 7 1.38 8.12 7.37
N THR A 8 0.99 8.49 8.60
CA THR A 8 1.12 9.88 9.07
C THR A 8 2.58 10.31 9.16
N ILE A 9 3.48 9.43 9.59
CA ILE A 9 4.93 9.66 9.62
C ILE A 9 5.48 9.89 8.20
N LEU A 10 5.13 9.03 7.24
CA LEU A 10 5.60 9.15 5.86
C LEU A 10 5.11 10.44 5.20
N VAL A 11 3.81 10.74 5.32
CA VAL A 11 3.21 11.96 4.76
C VAL A 11 3.87 13.19 5.38
N GLY A 12 4.03 13.21 6.71
CA GLY A 12 4.72 14.31 7.40
C GLY A 12 6.15 14.48 6.90
N SER A 13 6.92 13.39 6.83
CA SER A 13 8.30 13.41 6.34
C SER A 13 8.44 13.89 4.89
N ALA A 14 7.56 13.42 4.01
CA ALA A 14 7.60 13.75 2.58
C ALA A 14 7.27 15.24 2.35
N TYR A 15 6.22 15.76 2.99
CA TYR A 15 5.92 17.19 2.91
C TYR A 15 6.98 18.05 3.58
N GLY A 16 7.59 17.56 4.67
CA GLY A 16 8.67 18.26 5.35
C GLY A 16 9.90 18.46 4.46
N SER A 17 10.16 17.54 3.53
CA SER A 17 11.34 17.60 2.65
C SER A 17 11.17 18.54 1.45
N LEU A 18 9.97 19.07 1.20
CA LEU A 18 9.69 19.96 0.05
C LEU A 18 10.25 21.38 0.20
N GLY A 19 10.88 21.70 1.34
CA GLY A 19 11.44 23.05 1.60
C GLY A 19 10.39 24.16 1.74
N GLU A 20 9.11 23.82 1.73
CA GLU A 20 8.01 24.79 1.80
C GLU A 20 7.84 25.42 3.20
N ALA A 21 7.15 26.56 3.23
CA ALA A 21 6.78 27.23 4.48
C ALA A 21 5.90 26.32 5.35
N ARG A 22 6.21 26.27 6.66
CA ARG A 22 5.53 25.39 7.63
C ARG A 22 4.00 25.50 7.61
N GLY A 23 3.47 26.69 7.39
CA GLY A 23 2.03 26.95 7.36
C GLY A 23 1.29 26.21 6.24
N LYS A 24 1.94 25.96 5.09
CA LYS A 24 1.31 25.27 3.95
C LYS A 24 0.90 23.83 4.26
N PHE A 25 1.63 23.18 5.16
CA PHE A 25 1.29 21.84 5.64
C PHE A 25 0.53 21.88 6.97
N LEU A 26 1.02 22.63 7.95
CA LEU A 26 0.47 22.59 9.31
C LEU A 26 -0.98 23.08 9.39
N ILE A 27 -1.37 24.10 8.61
CA ILE A 27 -2.75 24.62 8.62
C ILE A 27 -3.75 23.58 8.11
N PRO A 28 -3.64 23.07 6.87
CA PRO A 28 -4.60 22.06 6.38
C PRO A 28 -4.53 20.76 7.18
N TYR A 29 -3.34 20.33 7.62
CA TYR A 29 -3.19 19.13 8.44
C TYR A 29 -3.88 19.27 9.81
N SER A 30 -3.82 20.45 10.43
CA SER A 30 -4.52 20.71 11.70
C SER A 30 -6.05 20.74 11.51
N ILE A 31 -6.54 21.32 10.42
CA ILE A 31 -7.97 21.31 10.08
C ILE A 31 -8.45 19.87 9.89
N PHE A 32 -7.72 19.07 9.12
CA PHE A 32 -8.01 17.64 8.92
C PHE A 32 -8.00 16.87 10.25
N SER A 33 -6.98 17.10 11.08
CA SER A 33 -6.86 16.47 12.40
C SER A 33 -8.08 16.76 13.28
N ILE A 34 -8.47 18.04 13.39
CA ILE A 34 -9.65 18.44 14.16
C ILE A 34 -10.93 17.80 13.59
N ALA A 35 -11.10 17.80 12.27
CA ALA A 35 -12.25 17.18 11.63
C ALA A 35 -12.33 15.68 11.95
N THR A 36 -11.23 14.93 11.87
CA THR A 36 -11.21 13.50 12.19
C THR A 36 -11.51 13.19 13.66
N ILE A 37 -11.00 14.02 14.58
CA ILE A 37 -11.31 13.90 16.01
C ILE A 37 -12.80 14.18 16.26
N LEU A 38 -13.35 15.22 15.61
CA LEU A 38 -14.77 15.54 15.70
C LEU A 38 -15.64 14.42 15.14
N PHE A 39 -15.27 13.81 14.02
CA PHE A 39 -15.98 12.65 13.45
C PHE A 39 -16.01 11.47 14.42
N LEU A 40 -14.88 11.16 15.07
CA LEU A 40 -14.83 10.08 16.08
C LEU A 40 -15.77 10.36 17.26
N HIS A 41 -15.86 11.63 17.68
CA HIS A 41 -16.71 12.05 18.78
C HIS A 41 -18.21 12.17 18.39
N TYR A 42 -18.50 12.46 17.12
CA TYR A 42 -19.85 12.71 16.62
C TYR A 42 -20.71 11.44 16.44
N ASP A 43 -20.10 10.25 16.39
CA ASP A 43 -20.85 9.00 16.26
C ASP A 43 -21.71 8.78 17.51
N ALA A 44 -23.00 9.15 17.42
CA ALA A 44 -23.86 9.37 18.58
C ALA A 44 -24.31 8.06 19.24
N ASP A 45 -24.10 7.96 20.55
CA ASP A 45 -24.87 7.05 21.39
C ASP A 45 -26.33 7.49 21.32
N TYR A 46 -27.25 6.58 20.99
CA TYR A 46 -28.67 6.89 20.95
C TYR A 46 -29.39 6.19 22.09
N ASP A 47 -30.28 6.91 22.75
CA ASP A 47 -31.11 6.34 23.81
C ASP A 47 -32.19 5.45 23.19
N SER A 48 -32.17 4.16 23.51
CA SER A 48 -33.14 3.20 23.00
C SER A 48 -34.15 2.86 24.09
N ALA A 49 -35.37 3.38 23.95
CA ALA A 49 -36.49 3.07 24.84
C ALA A 49 -36.80 1.55 24.93
N SER A 50 -36.41 0.76 23.93
CA SER A 50 -36.56 -0.71 23.93
C SER A 50 -35.48 -1.45 24.72
N LYS A 51 -34.28 -0.87 24.89
CA LYS A 51 -33.15 -1.49 25.63
C LYS A 51 -32.90 -0.85 27.00
N GLY A 52 -33.65 0.20 27.36
CA GLY A 52 -33.63 0.80 28.68
C GLY A 52 -32.33 1.53 29.03
N GLY A 53 -31.74 2.24 28.06
CA GLY A 53 -30.57 3.08 28.27
C GLY A 53 -29.87 3.51 26.98
N LEU A 54 -28.77 4.25 27.14
CA LEU A 54 -27.85 4.63 26.07
C LEU A 54 -27.29 3.38 25.39
N VAL A 55 -27.62 3.20 24.11
CA VAL A 55 -27.06 2.15 23.27
C VAL A 55 -25.97 2.79 22.43
N THR A 56 -24.73 2.38 22.70
CA THR A 56 -23.60 2.74 21.86
C THR A 56 -23.68 1.90 20.58
N ASN A 57 -23.68 2.54 19.41
CA ASN A 57 -23.52 1.82 18.14
C ASN A 57 -22.04 1.57 17.82
N ARG A 58 -21.15 2.02 18.71
CA ARG A 58 -19.70 1.94 18.58
C ARG A 58 -19.25 0.53 18.97
N GLY A 59 -18.80 -0.23 17.98
CA GLY A 59 -18.14 -1.54 18.18
C GLY A 59 -16.71 -1.44 18.72
N PHE A 60 -16.30 -0.31 19.31
CA PHE A 60 -14.92 -0.04 19.75
C PHE A 60 -14.87 0.86 21.00
N ASP A 61 -13.74 0.82 21.71
CA ASP A 61 -13.44 1.66 22.87
C ASP A 61 -13.01 3.07 22.44
N ASP A 62 -13.87 4.06 22.69
CA ASP A 62 -13.68 5.47 22.29
C ASP A 62 -12.42 6.08 22.90
N GLY A 63 -12.16 5.84 24.19
CA GLY A 63 -11.01 6.43 24.88
C GLY A 63 -9.68 5.96 24.30
N LYS A 64 -9.58 4.66 23.99
CA LYS A 64 -8.40 4.10 23.33
C LYS A 64 -8.27 4.57 21.89
N ALA A 65 -9.36 4.60 21.13
CA ALA A 65 -9.34 5.05 19.74
C ALA A 65 -8.94 6.51 19.61
N LEU A 66 -9.44 7.38 20.49
CA LEU A 66 -9.10 8.80 20.53
C LEU A 66 -7.62 8.99 20.85
N LEU A 67 -7.09 8.29 21.86
CA LEU A 67 -5.67 8.37 22.22
C LEU A 67 -4.77 7.94 21.06
N LEU A 68 -5.11 6.83 20.39
CA LEU A 68 -4.34 6.32 19.26
C LEU A 68 -4.43 7.25 18.03
N LEU A 69 -5.59 7.86 17.80
CA LEU A 69 -5.78 8.81 16.70
C LEU A 69 -4.97 10.10 16.93
N ILE A 70 -5.06 10.70 18.13
CA ILE A 70 -4.26 11.87 18.49
C ILE A 70 -2.77 11.55 18.43
N GLY A 71 -2.37 10.38 18.95
CA GLY A 71 -0.99 9.92 18.88
C GLY A 71 -0.50 9.85 17.43
N GLY A 72 -1.21 9.15 16.55
CA GLY A 72 -0.83 9.02 15.14
C GLY A 72 -0.77 10.35 14.40
N LEU A 73 -1.74 11.24 14.62
CA LEU A 73 -1.73 12.58 14.03
C LEU A 73 -0.56 13.44 14.54
N GLY A 74 -0.26 13.34 15.84
CA GLY A 74 0.88 14.00 16.48
C GLY A 74 2.22 13.54 15.92
N TYR A 75 2.40 12.22 15.71
CA TYR A 75 3.59 11.68 15.04
C TYR A 75 3.78 12.27 13.63
N GLY A 76 2.71 12.47 12.87
CA GLY A 76 2.80 13.13 11.55
C GLY A 76 3.31 14.57 11.62
N VAL A 77 2.83 15.35 12.59
CA VAL A 77 3.33 16.74 12.83
C VAL A 77 4.79 16.72 13.26
N ILE A 78 5.17 15.85 14.20
CA ILE A 78 6.55 15.72 14.67
C ILE A 78 7.46 15.35 13.50
N SER A 79 7.06 14.38 12.67
CA SER A 79 7.81 13.94 11.51
C SER A 79 8.00 15.05 10.48
N PHE A 80 6.94 15.84 10.23
CA PHE A 80 7.02 17.03 9.39
C PHE A 80 8.00 18.07 9.94
N LEU A 81 7.92 18.40 11.23
CA LEU A 81 8.77 19.42 11.84
C LEU A 81 10.24 19.00 11.83
N LEU A 82 10.53 17.73 12.10
CA LEU A 82 11.87 17.17 11.99
C LEU A 82 12.38 17.25 10.56
N SER A 83 11.64 16.69 9.60
CA SER A 83 12.03 16.69 8.18
C SER A 83 12.23 18.11 7.65
N ASN A 84 11.30 19.02 7.92
CA ASN A 84 11.40 20.42 7.52
C ASN A 84 12.61 21.12 8.15
N LYS A 85 12.94 20.85 9.42
CA LYS A 85 14.12 21.43 10.07
C LYS A 85 15.43 20.96 9.42
N TYR A 86 15.53 19.69 9.02
CA TYR A 86 16.75 19.11 8.47
C TYR A 86 16.94 19.38 6.96
N TYR A 87 15.85 19.47 6.20
CA TYR A 87 15.91 19.50 4.73
C TYR A 87 15.54 20.84 4.09
N LYS A 88 15.02 21.82 4.85
CA LYS A 88 14.65 23.13 4.27
C LYS A 88 15.81 23.86 3.61
N ASP A 89 16.99 23.81 4.22
CA ASP A 89 18.20 24.47 3.72
C ASP A 89 19.24 23.44 3.23
N ALA A 90 18.81 22.22 2.92
CA ALA A 90 19.68 21.15 2.43
C ALA A 90 19.84 21.22 0.90
N GLU A 91 20.96 20.69 0.41
CA GLU A 91 21.20 20.51 -1.02
C GLU A 91 20.17 19.54 -1.65
N GLU A 92 19.78 19.82 -2.89
CA GLU A 92 18.77 19.06 -3.64
C GLU A 92 19.10 17.56 -3.72
N TYR A 93 20.38 17.20 -3.87
CA TYR A 93 20.81 15.80 -3.83
C TYR A 93 20.43 15.09 -2.53
N ARG A 94 20.59 15.76 -1.38
CA ARG A 94 20.24 15.18 -0.07
C ARG A 94 18.72 15.03 0.09
N ILE A 95 17.95 15.97 -0.45
CA ILE A 95 16.49 15.91 -0.48
C ILE A 95 16.04 14.71 -1.32
N ASN A 96 16.57 14.57 -2.54
CA ASN A 96 16.23 13.47 -3.44
C ASN A 96 16.61 12.10 -2.85
N TYR A 97 17.78 11.99 -2.22
CA TYR A 97 18.19 10.77 -1.52
C TYR A 97 17.22 10.41 -0.38
N PHE A 98 16.82 11.38 0.42
CA PHE A 98 15.86 11.18 1.51
C PHE A 98 14.48 10.80 0.98
N GLN A 99 13.99 11.48 -0.05
CA GLN A 99 12.71 11.15 -0.69
C GLN A 99 12.71 9.74 -1.28
N ASN A 100 13.79 9.33 -1.95
CA ASN A 100 13.90 7.96 -2.45
C ASN A 100 13.90 6.93 -1.31
N THR A 101 14.57 7.25 -0.19
CA THR A 101 14.53 6.42 1.02
C THR A 101 13.13 6.34 1.61
N LEU A 102 12.39 7.46 1.63
CA LEU A 102 10.99 7.49 2.08
C LEU A 102 10.09 6.64 1.18
N ILE A 103 10.25 6.71 -0.14
CA ILE A 103 9.47 5.92 -1.09
C ILE A 103 9.75 4.42 -0.86
N ASN A 104 11.01 4.01 -0.76
CA ASN A 104 11.37 2.63 -0.49
C ASN A 104 10.82 2.14 0.86
N THR A 105 10.92 2.97 1.90
CA THR A 105 10.37 2.66 3.22
C THR A 105 8.84 2.59 3.18
N ALA A 106 8.20 3.43 2.37
CA ALA A 106 6.75 3.41 2.17
C ALA A 106 6.31 2.12 1.48
N VAL A 107 6.99 1.70 0.43
CA VAL A 107 6.68 0.45 -0.29
C VAL A 107 6.90 -0.77 0.60
N ILE A 108 8.06 -0.87 1.25
CA ILE A 108 8.38 -2.00 2.15
C ILE A 108 7.43 -2.01 3.34
N GLY A 109 7.19 -0.85 3.96
CA GLY A 109 6.26 -0.71 5.08
C GLY A 109 4.85 -1.09 4.66
N PHE A 110 4.40 -0.65 3.49
CA PHE A 110 3.09 -0.99 2.96
C PHE A 110 2.93 -2.50 2.67
N ILE A 111 3.94 -3.15 2.08
CA ILE A 111 3.95 -4.61 1.89
C ILE A 111 3.92 -5.33 3.23
N GLY A 112 4.78 -4.93 4.18
CA GLY A 112 4.78 -5.49 5.53
C GLY A 112 3.44 -5.29 6.24
N MET A 113 2.76 -4.17 6.01
CA MET A 113 1.43 -3.92 6.56
C MET A 113 0.34 -4.80 5.95
N ILE A 114 0.45 -5.26 4.70
CA ILE A 114 -0.46 -6.26 4.13
C ILE A 114 -0.32 -7.58 4.88
N PHE A 115 0.90 -7.99 5.22
CA PHE A 115 1.14 -9.20 6.03
C PHE A 115 0.68 -9.03 7.48
N ILE A 116 0.77 -7.82 8.05
CA ILE A 116 0.24 -7.54 9.41
C ILE A 116 -1.30 -7.49 9.42
N LEU A 117 -1.92 -7.10 8.30
CA LEU A 117 -3.37 -7.06 8.15
C LEU A 117 -3.99 -8.47 8.15
N ASP A 118 -3.20 -9.47 7.73
CA ASP A 118 -3.57 -10.88 7.65
C ASP A 118 -2.55 -11.72 8.46
N PRO A 119 -2.60 -11.71 9.81
CA PRO A 119 -1.65 -12.48 10.60
C PRO A 119 -1.82 -13.98 10.26
N PRO A 120 -0.75 -14.66 9.82
CA PRO A 120 -0.82 -16.09 9.54
C PRO A 120 -1.11 -16.83 10.86
N GLY A 121 -2.17 -17.63 10.86
CA GLY A 121 -2.52 -18.52 11.96
C GLY A 121 -3.61 -17.96 12.88
N GLU A 122 -4.79 -18.58 12.79
CA GLU A 122 -5.75 -18.67 13.88
C GLU A 122 -5.25 -19.64 14.99
N SER A 123 -3.93 -19.83 15.11
CA SER A 123 -3.31 -20.58 16.20
C SER A 123 -2.87 -19.61 17.29
N THR A 124 -3.56 -19.67 18.42
CA THR A 124 -3.37 -18.88 19.64
C THR A 124 -1.96 -18.97 20.25
N ASP A 125 -1.03 -19.74 19.66
CA ASP A 125 0.29 -20.06 20.20
C ASP A 125 1.49 -19.47 19.43
N ASP A 126 1.28 -18.64 18.39
CA ASP A 126 2.41 -18.09 17.62
C ASP A 126 2.93 -16.77 18.22
N TYR A 127 3.84 -16.93 19.19
CA TYR A 127 4.46 -15.89 20.03
C TYR A 127 5.13 -14.73 19.27
N PHE A 128 5.45 -14.86 17.98
CA PHE A 128 6.10 -13.80 17.21
C PHE A 128 5.13 -12.72 16.71
N TRP A 129 3.89 -13.11 16.36
CA TRP A 129 2.87 -12.20 15.82
C TRP A 129 1.78 -11.85 16.84
N ASN A 130 1.53 -12.70 17.84
CA ASN A 130 0.49 -12.51 18.86
C ASN A 130 1.04 -11.99 20.20
N SER A 131 1.72 -10.83 20.18
CA SER A 131 1.91 -10.10 21.45
C SER A 131 0.60 -9.40 21.84
N GLU A 132 -0.20 -10.08 22.66
CA GLU A 132 -1.39 -9.53 23.34
C GLU A 132 -1.09 -8.25 24.17
N GLY A 133 0.16 -7.82 24.27
CA GLY A 133 0.57 -6.63 25.02
C GLY A 133 0.59 -5.30 24.26
N LEU A 134 0.62 -5.29 22.91
CA LEU A 134 0.83 -4.03 22.16
C LEU A 134 -0.16 -3.76 21.01
N LEU A 135 -0.71 -4.81 20.36
CA LEU A 135 -1.49 -4.65 19.11
C LEU A 135 -2.97 -5.07 19.20
N GLY A 136 -3.35 -5.81 20.25
CA GLY A 136 -4.72 -6.30 20.44
C GLY A 136 -5.17 -7.32 19.39
N ALA A 137 -6.27 -8.04 19.65
CA ALA A 137 -6.92 -8.84 18.63
C ALA A 137 -7.48 -7.90 17.54
N GLY A 138 -6.86 -7.92 16.37
CA GLY A 138 -7.30 -7.10 15.24
C GLY A 138 -8.74 -7.41 14.83
N VAL A 139 -9.47 -6.39 14.40
CA VAL A 139 -10.79 -6.59 13.78
C VAL A 139 -10.58 -7.27 12.42
N LYS A 140 -11.33 -8.34 12.11
CA LYS A 140 -11.25 -9.01 10.80
C LYS A 140 -11.44 -7.98 9.67
N PRO A 141 -10.67 -8.02 8.57
CA PRO A 141 -10.77 -7.04 7.48
C PRO A 141 -12.21 -6.82 6.99
N ALA A 142 -13.02 -7.88 6.92
CA ALA A 142 -14.43 -7.81 6.52
C ALA A 142 -15.29 -6.81 7.34
N ALA A 143 -14.90 -6.47 8.56
CA ALA A 143 -15.61 -5.53 9.43
C ALA A 143 -15.11 -4.08 9.34
N TRP A 144 -14.14 -3.77 8.47
CA TRP A 144 -13.54 -2.43 8.34
C TRP A 144 -14.37 -1.45 7.49
N GLY A 145 -15.53 -1.90 7.01
CA GLY A 145 -16.39 -1.14 6.12
C GLY A 145 -15.90 -1.14 4.67
N GLY A 146 -16.83 -1.06 3.72
CA GLY A 146 -16.52 -1.26 2.30
C GLY A 146 -15.61 -0.19 1.68
N LEU A 147 -15.71 1.08 2.11
CA LEU A 147 -14.89 2.16 1.56
C LEU A 147 -13.41 1.97 1.91
N VAL A 148 -13.11 1.66 3.17
CA VAL A 148 -11.74 1.48 3.66
C VAL A 148 -11.10 0.26 3.00
N LEU A 149 -11.83 -0.86 2.92
CA LEU A 149 -11.37 -2.06 2.21
C LEU A 149 -11.06 -1.79 0.75
N ASN A 150 -11.94 -1.08 0.03
CA ASN A 150 -11.70 -0.74 -1.37
C ASN A 150 -10.44 0.11 -1.54
N LEU A 151 -10.19 1.09 -0.67
CA LEU A 151 -8.98 1.91 -0.74
C LEU A 151 -7.72 1.09 -0.44
N ILE A 152 -7.76 0.18 0.53
CA ILE A 152 -6.66 -0.74 0.84
C ILE A 152 -6.40 -1.66 -0.35
N PHE A 153 -7.43 -2.29 -0.91
CA PHE A 153 -7.29 -3.19 -2.05
C PHE A 153 -6.78 -2.47 -3.30
N ALA A 154 -7.31 -1.27 -3.59
CA ALA A 154 -6.86 -0.48 -4.74
C ALA A 154 -5.39 -0.06 -4.58
N SER A 155 -5.01 0.51 -3.44
CA SER A 155 -3.62 0.90 -3.18
C SER A 155 -2.68 -0.30 -3.19
N ALA A 156 -3.11 -1.45 -2.65
CA ALA A 156 -2.31 -2.67 -2.64
C ALA A 156 -2.12 -3.28 -4.02
N ALA A 157 -3.20 -3.34 -4.79
CA ALA A 157 -3.17 -3.76 -6.18
C ALA A 157 -2.22 -2.89 -7.01
N LEU A 158 -2.24 -1.57 -6.81
CA LEU A 158 -1.35 -0.64 -7.49
C LEU A 158 0.11 -0.89 -7.14
N VAL A 159 0.49 -0.92 -5.86
CA VAL A 159 1.91 -1.04 -5.46
C VAL A 159 2.49 -2.39 -5.87
N VAL A 160 1.81 -3.48 -5.49
CA VAL A 160 2.30 -4.85 -5.78
C VAL A 160 2.18 -5.15 -7.27
N GLY A 161 1.06 -4.79 -7.90
CA GLY A 161 0.85 -4.99 -9.31
C GLY A 161 1.75 -4.13 -10.18
N PHE A 162 2.23 -2.98 -9.70
CA PHE A 162 3.28 -2.21 -10.38
C PHE A 162 4.59 -3.00 -10.48
N GLY A 163 5.03 -3.61 -9.38
CA GLY A 163 6.20 -4.50 -9.37
C GLY A 163 6.03 -5.70 -10.29
N ILE A 164 4.88 -6.37 -10.23
CA ILE A 164 4.55 -7.50 -11.12
C ILE A 164 4.56 -7.06 -12.59
N GLY A 165 3.95 -5.92 -12.89
CA GLY A 165 3.87 -5.39 -14.25
C GLY A 165 5.24 -5.06 -14.83
N ILE A 166 6.13 -4.46 -14.05
CA ILE A 166 7.53 -4.25 -14.43
C ILE A 166 8.23 -5.58 -14.72
N ALA A 167 8.15 -6.54 -13.80
CA ALA A 167 8.80 -7.84 -13.95
C ALA A 167 8.33 -8.58 -15.22
N LEU A 168 7.01 -8.62 -15.45
CA LEU A 168 6.41 -9.24 -16.64
C LEU A 168 6.72 -8.49 -17.93
N ALA A 169 6.78 -7.15 -17.91
CA ALA A 169 7.15 -6.35 -19.08
C ALA A 169 8.59 -6.62 -19.52
N PHE A 170 9.53 -6.64 -18.57
CA PHE A 170 10.93 -6.98 -18.85
C PHE A 170 11.08 -8.46 -19.25
N GLY A 171 10.37 -9.37 -18.58
CA GLY A 171 10.34 -10.79 -18.94
C GLY A 171 9.87 -11.03 -20.38
N ARG A 172 8.78 -10.37 -20.80
CA ARG A 172 8.25 -10.43 -22.18
C ARG A 172 9.19 -9.80 -23.22
N ARG A 173 10.06 -8.87 -22.83
CA ARG A 173 11.08 -8.27 -23.72
C ARG A 173 12.41 -9.02 -23.71
N SER A 174 12.55 -10.08 -22.91
CA SER A 174 13.76 -10.88 -22.85
C SER A 174 13.93 -11.72 -24.10
N ASN A 175 15.18 -11.89 -24.54
CA ASN A 175 15.53 -12.80 -25.64
C ASN A 175 15.60 -14.28 -25.18
N LEU A 176 15.58 -14.52 -23.87
CA LEU A 176 15.66 -15.86 -23.31
C LEU A 176 14.26 -16.47 -23.17
N PRO A 177 13.99 -17.65 -23.78
CA PRO A 177 12.67 -18.28 -23.73
C PRO A 177 12.16 -18.55 -22.31
N VAL A 178 13.06 -18.82 -21.36
CA VAL A 178 12.72 -19.08 -19.95
C VAL A 178 12.02 -17.90 -19.27
N PHE A 179 12.26 -16.67 -19.71
CA PHE A 179 11.58 -15.50 -19.17
C PHE A 179 10.43 -15.04 -20.07
N TRP A 180 10.62 -15.11 -21.38
CA TRP A 180 9.62 -14.65 -22.34
C TRP A 180 8.36 -15.53 -22.36
N VAL A 181 8.50 -16.85 -22.47
CA VAL A 181 7.37 -17.79 -22.60
C VAL A 181 6.43 -17.71 -21.39
N PRO A 182 6.87 -17.84 -20.13
CA PRO A 182 5.96 -17.74 -18.99
C PRO A 182 5.37 -16.33 -18.85
N SER A 183 6.13 -15.26 -19.14
CA SER A 183 5.59 -13.90 -19.08
C SER A 183 4.44 -13.70 -20.08
N VAL A 184 4.61 -14.18 -21.31
CA VAL A 184 3.57 -14.14 -22.34
C VAL A 184 2.35 -14.94 -21.89
N GLY A 185 2.57 -16.18 -21.44
CA GLY A 185 1.48 -17.07 -21.00
C GLY A 185 0.66 -16.48 -19.86
N VAL A 186 1.31 -15.97 -18.81
CA VAL A 186 0.63 -15.34 -17.67
C VAL A 186 -0.16 -14.11 -18.12
N ILE A 187 0.45 -13.21 -18.90
CA ILE A 187 -0.22 -11.99 -19.38
C ILE A 187 -1.45 -12.35 -20.20
N GLU A 188 -1.32 -13.26 -21.17
CA GLU A 188 -2.40 -13.59 -22.10
C GLU A 188 -3.53 -14.34 -21.41
N VAL A 189 -3.24 -15.29 -20.53
CA VAL A 189 -4.27 -16.04 -19.78
C VAL A 189 -5.05 -15.12 -18.86
N ILE A 190 -4.35 -14.31 -18.04
CA ILE A 190 -5.00 -13.45 -17.05
C ILE A 190 -5.89 -12.40 -17.73
N ARG A 191 -5.39 -11.76 -18.80
CA ARG A 191 -6.13 -10.72 -19.53
C ARG A 191 -7.29 -11.26 -20.38
N SER A 192 -7.27 -12.53 -20.75
CA SER A 192 -8.36 -13.16 -21.50
C SER A 192 -9.56 -13.51 -20.62
N GLY A 193 -9.35 -13.67 -19.31
CA GLY A 193 -10.41 -13.99 -18.35
C GLY A 193 -11.07 -12.74 -17.74
N PRO A 194 -12.35 -12.80 -17.37
CA PRO A 194 -13.01 -11.72 -16.64
C PRO A 194 -12.48 -11.63 -15.20
N LEU A 195 -12.22 -10.41 -14.70
CA LEU A 195 -11.72 -10.18 -13.34
C LEU A 195 -12.57 -10.88 -12.27
N VAL A 196 -13.90 -10.89 -12.46
CA VAL A 196 -14.83 -11.54 -11.53
C VAL A 196 -14.52 -13.05 -11.40
N ALA A 197 -14.21 -13.74 -12.50
CA ALA A 197 -13.86 -15.16 -12.44
C ALA A 197 -12.56 -15.40 -11.66
N TRP A 198 -11.57 -14.51 -11.81
CA TRP A 198 -10.33 -14.57 -11.04
C TRP A 198 -10.56 -14.34 -9.54
N LEU A 199 -11.48 -13.44 -9.17
CA LEU A 199 -11.86 -13.25 -7.77
C LEU A 199 -12.61 -14.48 -7.20
N PHE A 200 -13.48 -15.11 -7.98
CA PHE A 200 -14.11 -16.38 -7.58
C PHE A 200 -13.09 -17.50 -7.42
N PHE A 201 -12.12 -17.59 -8.32
CA PHE A 201 -11.00 -18.52 -8.22
C PHE A 201 -10.18 -18.26 -6.94
N ALA A 202 -9.92 -17.00 -6.61
CA ALA A 202 -9.27 -16.59 -5.36
C ALA A 202 -10.05 -17.04 -4.12
N GLN A 203 -11.37 -17.04 -4.20
CA GLN A 203 -12.22 -17.39 -3.07
C GLN A 203 -12.34 -18.90 -2.87
N ILE A 204 -12.39 -19.68 -3.95
CA ILE A 204 -12.74 -21.10 -3.91
C ILE A 204 -11.49 -21.98 -4.02
N LEU A 205 -10.59 -21.72 -4.98
CA LEU A 205 -9.51 -22.65 -5.31
C LEU A 205 -8.17 -22.31 -4.65
N VAL A 206 -7.89 -21.02 -4.42
CA VAL A 206 -6.61 -20.59 -3.82
C VAL A 206 -6.41 -21.14 -2.41
N PRO A 207 -7.41 -21.21 -1.50
CA PRO A 207 -7.23 -21.85 -0.20
C PRO A 207 -6.77 -23.31 -0.32
N ASP A 208 -7.46 -24.10 -1.15
CA ASP A 208 -7.14 -25.52 -1.34
C ASP A 208 -5.79 -25.76 -2.03
N LEU A 209 -5.35 -24.83 -2.89
CA LEU A 209 -4.08 -24.92 -3.60
C LEU A 209 -2.87 -24.57 -2.73
N LEU A 210 -3.07 -23.71 -1.73
CA LEU A 210 -2.00 -23.19 -0.88
C LEU A 210 -1.94 -23.85 0.50
N ASP A 211 -2.92 -24.66 0.89
CA ASP A 211 -2.88 -25.48 2.11
C ASP A 211 -1.81 -26.60 1.98
N PRO A 212 -0.91 -26.81 2.96
CA PRO A 212 -0.72 -26.10 4.24
C PRO A 212 0.35 -25.00 4.22
N VAL A 213 0.82 -24.62 3.03
CA VAL A 213 1.90 -23.64 2.85
C VAL A 213 1.49 -22.25 3.30
N TRP A 214 0.25 -21.84 3.04
CA TRP A 214 -0.26 -20.52 3.43
C TRP A 214 -1.79 -20.47 3.55
N GLU A 215 -2.26 -20.38 4.79
CA GLU A 215 -3.66 -20.07 5.14
C GLU A 215 -3.89 -18.55 5.02
N ALA A 216 -4.17 -18.08 3.81
CA ALA A 216 -4.38 -16.67 3.52
C ALA A 216 -5.84 -16.23 3.82
N ASP A 217 -6.09 -15.09 4.48
CA ASP A 217 -7.43 -14.50 4.62
C ASP A 217 -8.02 -14.06 3.27
N ILE A 218 -9.33 -13.84 3.21
CA ILE A 218 -10.00 -13.34 2.01
C ILE A 218 -9.40 -12.02 1.50
N ALA A 219 -8.96 -11.14 2.38
CA ALA A 219 -8.36 -9.86 2.00
C ALA A 219 -7.05 -10.03 1.22
N SER A 220 -6.15 -10.91 1.67
CA SER A 220 -4.86 -11.14 1.02
C SER A 220 -5.02 -11.84 -0.33
N ARG A 221 -5.96 -12.80 -0.44
CA ARG A 221 -6.29 -13.45 -1.72
C ARG A 221 -6.84 -12.46 -2.75
N VAL A 222 -7.72 -11.55 -2.32
CA VAL A 222 -8.25 -10.47 -3.18
C VAL A 222 -7.13 -9.54 -3.63
N ILE A 223 -6.25 -9.12 -2.72
CA ILE A 223 -5.10 -8.27 -3.05
C ILE A 223 -4.23 -8.97 -4.09
N LEU A 224 -3.84 -10.22 -3.89
CA LEU A 224 -3.01 -10.96 -4.84
C LEU A 224 -3.60 -11.01 -6.25
N VAL A 225 -4.89 -11.36 -6.36
CA VAL A 225 -5.54 -11.46 -7.66
C VAL A 225 -5.67 -10.09 -8.32
N LEU A 226 -6.05 -9.05 -7.57
CA LEU A 226 -6.12 -7.70 -8.10
C LEU A 226 -4.74 -7.19 -8.53
N SER A 227 -3.68 -7.44 -7.75
CA SER A 227 -2.30 -7.08 -8.09
C SER A 227 -1.81 -7.80 -9.34
N LEU A 228 -2.05 -9.11 -9.46
CA LEU A 228 -1.66 -9.88 -10.65
C LEU A 228 -2.42 -9.41 -11.89
N PHE A 229 -3.73 -9.21 -11.77
CA PHE A 229 -4.56 -8.72 -12.87
C PHE A 229 -4.11 -7.32 -13.31
N PHE A 230 -4.01 -6.38 -12.38
CA PHE A 230 -3.49 -5.04 -12.65
C PHE A 230 -2.08 -5.07 -13.26
N GLY A 231 -1.19 -5.90 -12.71
CA GLY A 231 0.18 -6.05 -13.20
C GLY A 231 0.25 -6.56 -14.63
N CYS A 232 -0.59 -7.52 -15.03
CA CYS A 232 -0.66 -7.99 -16.42
C CYS A 232 -1.15 -6.90 -17.38
N TYR A 233 -2.10 -6.06 -16.95
CA TYR A 233 -2.54 -4.92 -17.75
C TYR A 233 -1.44 -3.87 -17.87
N LEU A 234 -0.79 -3.56 -16.75
CA LEU A 234 0.30 -2.60 -16.68
C LEU A 234 1.50 -3.06 -17.53
N ALA A 235 1.84 -4.35 -17.53
CA ALA A 235 2.94 -4.89 -18.32
C ALA A 235 2.82 -4.54 -19.82
N GLU A 236 1.60 -4.62 -20.37
CA GLU A 236 1.34 -4.26 -21.77
C GLU A 236 1.33 -2.74 -21.99
N VAL A 237 0.89 -1.96 -21.02
CA VAL A 237 1.00 -0.48 -21.07
C VAL A 237 2.47 -0.07 -21.08
N LEU A 238 3.29 -0.64 -20.20
CA LEU A 238 4.75 -0.41 -20.17
C LEU A 238 5.41 -0.87 -21.48
N ARG A 239 5.03 -2.04 -22.00
CA ARG A 239 5.51 -2.52 -23.30
C ARG A 239 5.15 -1.54 -24.43
N GLY A 240 3.91 -1.06 -24.47
CA GLY A 240 3.45 -0.08 -25.46
C GLY A 240 4.21 1.25 -25.33
N GLY A 241 4.44 1.72 -24.11
CA GLY A 241 5.23 2.91 -23.83
C GLY A 241 6.69 2.76 -24.29
N LEU A 242 7.32 1.64 -23.98
CA LEU A 242 8.70 1.35 -24.41
C LEU A 242 8.84 1.21 -25.93
N GLN A 243 7.80 0.72 -26.62
CA GLN A 243 7.78 0.63 -28.08
C GLN A 243 7.53 1.98 -28.76
N ALA A 244 6.96 2.96 -28.05
CA ALA A 244 6.75 4.30 -28.57
C ALA A 244 8.06 5.13 -28.64
N VAL A 245 9.14 4.67 -28.00
CA VAL A 245 10.44 5.35 -28.02
C VAL A 245 11.07 5.26 -29.43
N PRO A 246 11.41 6.39 -30.07
CA PRO A 246 12.02 6.39 -31.40
C PRO A 246 13.34 5.63 -31.44
N HIS A 247 13.60 4.92 -32.56
CA HIS A 247 14.81 4.10 -32.71
C HIS A 247 16.12 4.91 -32.58
N GLY A 248 16.12 6.18 -33.01
CA GLY A 248 17.29 7.06 -32.90
C GLY A 248 17.78 7.28 -31.46
N GLN A 249 16.93 7.13 -30.44
CA GLN A 249 17.37 7.19 -29.04
C GLN A 249 18.20 5.97 -28.64
N TYR A 250 17.86 4.78 -29.16
CA TYR A 250 18.67 3.57 -28.96
C TYR A 250 20.01 3.67 -29.69
N GLU A 251 20.02 4.22 -30.91
CA GLU A 251 21.25 4.44 -31.67
C GLU A 251 22.16 5.46 -30.96
N ALA A 252 21.62 6.57 -30.47
CA ALA A 252 22.36 7.57 -29.70
C ALA A 252 22.94 6.98 -28.41
N ALA A 253 22.16 6.21 -27.65
CA ALA A 253 22.63 5.54 -26.43
C ALA A 253 23.76 4.54 -26.71
N THR A 254 23.65 3.80 -27.81
CA THR A 254 24.69 2.84 -28.24
C THR A 254 25.96 3.58 -28.70
N ALA A 255 25.83 4.71 -29.41
CA ALA A 255 26.94 5.56 -29.82
C ALA A 255 27.69 6.20 -28.64
N LEU A 256 26.98 6.47 -27.54
CA LEU A 256 27.55 6.93 -26.27
C LEU A 256 28.18 5.77 -25.44
N GLY A 257 28.13 4.53 -25.93
CA GLY A 257 28.72 3.38 -25.27
C GLY A 257 27.95 2.89 -24.04
N LEU A 258 26.66 3.24 -23.92
CA LEU A 258 25.83 2.78 -22.81
C LEU A 258 25.55 1.27 -22.92
N SER A 259 25.62 0.58 -21.79
CA SER A 259 25.26 -0.84 -21.73
C SER A 259 23.74 -1.05 -21.93
N PRO A 260 23.29 -2.23 -22.38
CA PRO A 260 21.87 -2.50 -22.61
C PRO A 260 20.97 -2.31 -21.39
N ILE A 261 21.52 -2.37 -20.18
CA ILE A 261 20.78 -2.09 -18.94
C ILE A 261 20.67 -0.59 -18.71
N GLN A 262 21.75 0.16 -18.92
CA GLN A 262 21.74 1.63 -18.84
C GLN A 262 20.79 2.24 -19.86
N THR A 263 20.80 1.76 -21.11
CA THR A 263 19.88 2.22 -22.16
C THR A 263 18.41 1.93 -21.86
N LYS A 264 18.11 0.90 -21.06
CA LYS A 264 16.73 0.59 -20.65
C LYS A 264 16.26 1.37 -19.42
N LEU A 265 17.20 1.92 -18.64
CA LEU A 265 16.91 2.64 -17.39
C LEU A 265 16.90 4.16 -17.56
N GLN A 266 17.56 4.70 -18.60
CA GLN A 266 17.51 6.11 -18.98
C GLN A 266 16.31 6.40 -19.89
#